data_AF-A0A9E5THA2-F1
#
_entry.id   AF-A0A9E5THA2-F1
#
_cell.length_a   1.000
_cell.length_b   1.000
_cell.length_c   1.000
_cell.angle_alpha   90.00
_cell.angle_beta   90.00
_cell.angle_gamma   90.00
#
_symmetry.space_group_name_H-M   'P 1'
#
loop_
_entity.id
_entity.type
_entity.pdbx_description
1 polymer ?
#
loop_
_entity_poly.entity_id
_entity_poly.type
_entity_poly.pdbx_seq_one_letter_code
_entity_poly.pdbx_strand_id
1 'polypeptide(L)'
;PGAFGNVVLSNGMGGIKAQSLVAMELFENEVSRNQGDGIRSVSSEEIYVIANQVSYNTGTGIVVGGTPNVTVSENNIIDNRVQASDDRALTWTRDYLGLSRGGNFWSDYSGKDECSGPSQNICPESDGLGDTPYQIDDDSRDARPLMEPYVLPDVTPPAIVHVPLVATTTGVPITVAASIRDQSWLEDIVLCFKLAEDENIDCSRMHRTRGITYEAQIPARGGPGEVFYFITAEDVPGNVARDPPTGMHVVTVRFGIPLRNWIPILSVTAVLVAAVVLVYSYARRRP
;
A
#
# COMPACT_ATOMS: atom_id res chain seq x y z
N PRO A 1 9.20 21.04 12.43
CA PRO A 1 9.95 21.04 11.16
C PRO A 1 10.42 19.61 10.89
N GLY A 2 10.73 19.21 9.66
CA GLY A 2 11.16 17.84 9.45
C GLY A 2 11.91 17.58 8.15
N ALA A 3 12.67 16.50 8.17
CA ALA A 3 13.35 15.93 7.02
C ALA A 3 12.84 14.49 6.86
N PHE A 4 12.07 14.28 5.79
CA PHE A 4 11.35 13.04 5.53
C PHE A 4 11.84 12.41 4.23
N GLY A 5 12.20 11.13 4.23
CA GLY A 5 12.47 10.38 3.00
C GLY A 5 13.69 10.86 2.21
N ASN A 6 14.66 11.53 2.84
CA ASN A 6 15.81 12.09 2.11
C ASN A 6 16.91 11.04 1.91
N VAL A 7 17.58 11.08 0.76
CA VAL A 7 18.74 10.25 0.46
C VAL A 7 20.00 11.12 0.50
N VAL A 8 20.82 10.94 1.54
CA VAL A 8 22.02 11.74 1.86
C VAL A 8 23.25 10.84 1.85
N LEU A 9 23.93 10.79 0.70
CA LEU A 9 24.99 9.82 0.43
C LEU A 9 26.33 10.46 0.07
N SER A 10 27.41 9.87 0.55
CA SER A 10 28.78 10.13 0.07
C SER A 10 29.26 11.59 0.18
N ASN A 11 28.78 12.32 1.20
CA ASN A 11 29.28 13.68 1.44
C ASN A 11 30.73 13.65 1.94
N GLY A 12 31.51 14.68 1.57
CA GLY A 12 32.87 14.90 2.07
C GLY A 12 32.94 15.41 3.53
N MET A 13 31.77 15.60 4.17
CA MET A 13 31.63 15.93 5.59
C MET A 13 30.57 14.98 6.20
N GLY A 14 29.82 15.41 7.21
CA GLY A 14 28.70 14.64 7.75
C GLY A 14 27.47 14.60 6.82
N GLY A 15 26.46 13.82 7.22
CA GLY A 15 25.17 13.71 6.55
C GLY A 15 24.22 14.84 6.95
N ILE A 16 23.27 14.55 7.84
CA ILE A 16 22.25 15.49 8.30
C ILE A 16 22.70 16.15 9.59
N LYS A 17 22.63 17.48 9.65
CA LYS A 17 22.90 18.26 10.86
C LYS A 17 21.68 19.06 11.28
N ALA A 18 21.09 18.71 12.42
CA ALA A 18 20.06 19.48 13.10
C ALA A 18 20.71 20.40 14.14
N GLN A 19 20.57 21.72 13.98
CA GLN A 19 21.22 22.69 14.86
C GLN A 19 20.25 23.80 15.28
N SER A 20 20.11 23.99 16.59
CA SER A 20 19.25 25.05 17.16
C SER A 20 17.79 24.95 16.68
N LEU A 21 17.29 23.72 16.58
CA LEU A 21 15.91 23.43 16.18
C LEU A 21 15.07 23.04 17.41
N VAL A 22 13.76 23.19 17.27
CA VAL A 22 12.77 22.71 18.25
C VAL A 22 11.75 21.83 17.52
N ALA A 23 11.38 20.69 18.10
CA ALA A 23 10.40 19.76 17.53
C ALA A 23 10.74 19.38 16.07
N MET A 24 11.98 18.91 15.86
CA MET A 24 12.44 18.43 14.54
C MET A 24 12.26 16.93 14.43
N GLU A 25 11.64 16.50 13.34
CA GLU A 25 11.46 15.10 13.01
C GLU A 25 12.39 14.71 11.84
N LEU A 26 13.26 13.73 12.09
CA LEU A 26 14.11 13.08 11.11
C LEU A 26 13.54 11.69 10.92
N PHE A 27 12.85 11.49 9.80
CA PHE A 27 12.09 10.28 9.54
C PHE A 27 12.35 9.71 8.16
N GLU A 28 12.53 8.38 8.05
CA GLU A 28 12.76 7.67 6.79
C GLU A 28 13.94 8.20 5.94
N ASN A 29 14.97 8.78 6.57
CA ASN A 29 16.14 9.24 5.81
C ASN A 29 17.14 8.10 5.61
N GLU A 30 17.71 8.02 4.41
CA GLU A 30 18.87 7.19 4.11
C GLU A 30 20.13 8.05 4.20
N VAL A 31 20.96 7.83 5.22
CA VAL A 31 22.15 8.63 5.51
C VAL A 31 23.38 7.73 5.56
N SER A 32 24.08 7.62 4.42
CA SER A 32 25.11 6.59 4.28
C SER A 32 26.38 7.02 3.57
N ARG A 33 27.51 6.39 3.93
CA ARG A 33 28.84 6.59 3.31
C ARG A 33 29.37 8.02 3.39
N ASN A 34 28.95 8.81 4.38
CA ASN A 34 29.46 10.16 4.58
C ASN A 34 30.83 10.12 5.29
N GLN A 35 31.70 11.09 5.01
CA GLN A 35 33.06 11.17 5.60
C GLN A 35 33.09 11.69 7.05
N GLY A 36 31.93 11.96 7.64
CA GLY A 36 31.76 12.38 9.03
C GLY A 36 30.61 11.65 9.70
N ASP A 37 29.97 12.31 10.66
CA ASP A 37 28.80 11.76 11.34
C ASP A 37 27.63 11.60 10.37
N GLY A 38 26.80 10.57 10.55
CA GLY A 38 25.59 10.36 9.76
C GLY A 38 24.56 11.44 10.08
N ILE A 39 23.89 11.30 11.22
CA ILE A 39 22.92 12.27 11.75
C ILE A 39 23.49 12.91 13.01
N ARG A 40 23.47 14.24 13.08
CA ARG A 40 23.96 14.97 14.26
C ARG A 40 22.97 16.05 14.71
N SER A 41 22.51 15.96 15.96
CA SER A 41 21.80 17.03 16.65
C SER A 41 22.74 17.82 17.57
N VAL A 42 22.68 19.15 17.50
CA VAL A 42 23.44 20.06 18.37
C VAL A 42 22.56 21.20 18.87
N SER A 43 22.53 21.39 20.19
CA SER A 43 21.83 22.52 20.84
C SER A 43 20.38 22.68 20.38
N SER A 44 19.70 21.56 20.13
CA SER A 44 18.29 21.53 19.76
C SER A 44 17.44 21.10 20.96
N GLU A 45 16.12 21.11 20.83
CA GLU A 45 15.18 20.64 21.85
C GLU A 45 14.09 19.81 21.17
N GLU A 46 13.68 18.71 21.79
CA GLU A 46 12.60 17.87 21.26
C GLU A 46 12.90 17.35 19.84
N ILE A 47 13.77 16.34 19.76
CA ILE A 47 14.19 15.74 18.48
C ILE A 47 13.68 14.31 18.38
N TYR A 48 13.08 14.00 17.24
CA TYR A 48 12.61 12.66 16.91
C TYR A 48 13.46 12.12 15.76
N VAL A 49 14.24 11.07 16.02
CA VAL A 49 15.03 10.36 15.01
C VAL A 49 14.44 8.96 14.88
N ILE A 50 13.59 8.75 13.88
CA ILE A 50 12.75 7.56 13.78
C ILE A 50 12.84 6.95 12.38
N ALA A 51 12.87 5.62 12.25
CA ALA A 51 12.81 4.94 10.94
C ALA A 51 13.91 5.33 9.94
N ASN A 52 15.09 5.80 10.38
CA ASN A 52 16.17 6.17 9.47
C ASN A 52 17.11 4.99 9.21
N GLN A 53 17.65 4.94 7.99
CA GLN A 53 18.74 4.04 7.61
C GLN A 53 20.07 4.80 7.70
N VAL A 54 20.88 4.52 8.72
CA VAL A 54 22.14 5.24 8.97
C VAL A 54 23.29 4.25 8.89
N SER A 55 24.04 4.28 7.77
CA SER A 55 25.01 3.21 7.51
C SER A 55 26.35 3.63 6.91
N TYR A 56 27.40 2.90 7.24
CA TYR A 56 28.73 3.05 6.61
C TYR A 56 29.31 4.47 6.66
N ASN A 57 28.92 5.30 7.65
CA ASN A 57 29.50 6.61 7.84
C ASN A 57 30.85 6.49 8.57
N THR A 58 31.85 7.28 8.17
CA THR A 58 33.20 7.17 8.75
C THR A 58 33.34 7.87 10.10
N GLY A 59 32.34 8.65 10.52
CA GLY A 59 32.16 9.18 11.87
C GLY A 59 31.16 8.35 12.69
N THR A 60 30.47 9.01 13.62
CA THR A 60 29.42 8.34 14.39
C THR A 60 28.12 8.29 13.57
N GLY A 61 27.39 7.17 13.61
CA GLY A 61 26.11 7.02 12.92
C GLY A 61 25.12 8.10 13.36
N ILE A 62 24.68 8.05 14.62
CA ILE A 62 23.78 9.06 15.20
C ILE A 62 24.43 9.72 16.42
N VAL A 63 24.51 11.06 16.40
CA VAL A 63 25.03 11.87 17.51
C VAL A 63 23.95 12.78 18.04
N VAL A 64 23.71 12.70 19.34
CA VAL A 64 22.77 13.57 20.05
C VAL A 64 23.51 14.38 21.10
N GLY A 65 23.91 15.61 20.77
CA GLY A 65 24.70 16.48 21.66
C GLY A 65 23.91 17.67 22.18
N GLY A 66 23.93 17.90 23.49
CA GLY A 66 23.33 19.06 24.17
C GLY A 66 21.82 19.19 23.95
N THR A 67 21.14 18.13 23.52
CA THR A 67 19.72 18.13 23.12
C THR A 67 18.87 17.40 24.17
N PRO A 68 17.95 18.05 24.90
CA PRO A 68 17.04 17.36 25.81
C PRO A 68 15.81 16.84 25.05
N ASN A 69 15.10 15.88 25.66
CA ASN A 69 13.86 15.27 25.13
C ASN A 69 14.06 14.69 23.73
N VAL A 70 14.92 13.68 23.61
CA VAL A 70 15.20 13.03 22.33
C VAL A 70 14.62 11.64 22.32
N THR A 71 13.90 11.31 21.25
CA THR A 71 13.43 9.97 20.97
C THR A 71 14.22 9.44 19.78
N VAL A 72 14.99 8.36 20.02
CA VAL A 72 15.68 7.63 18.96
C VAL A 72 15.20 6.19 18.97
N SER A 73 14.38 5.81 17.99
CA SER A 73 13.81 4.47 17.88
C SER A 73 13.64 4.07 16.43
N GLU A 74 13.55 2.77 16.17
CA GLU A 74 13.21 2.22 14.86
C GLU A 74 14.22 2.57 13.76
N ASN A 75 15.44 2.98 14.12
CA ASN A 75 16.49 3.24 13.13
C ASN A 75 17.29 1.97 12.84
N ASN A 76 17.78 1.85 11.61
CA ASN A 76 18.76 0.85 11.22
C ASN A 76 20.16 1.47 11.25
N ILE A 77 20.92 1.14 12.30
CA ILE A 77 22.25 1.71 12.56
C ILE A 77 23.29 0.65 12.23
N ILE A 78 23.92 0.79 11.06
CA ILE A 78 24.67 -0.30 10.42
C ILE A 78 26.10 0.12 10.06
N ASP A 79 27.09 -0.56 10.63
CA ASP A 79 28.50 -0.50 10.24
C ASP A 79 29.06 0.94 10.14
N ASN A 80 28.64 1.82 11.04
CA ASN A 80 29.28 3.13 11.21
C ASN A 80 30.56 2.96 12.03
N ARG A 81 31.52 3.90 11.93
CA ARG A 81 32.75 3.81 12.74
C ARG A 81 32.46 3.74 14.24
N VAL A 82 31.47 4.51 14.68
CA VAL A 82 30.83 4.42 15.99
C VAL A 82 29.33 4.42 15.71
N GLN A 83 28.56 3.52 16.30
CA GLN A 83 27.14 3.38 15.94
C GLN A 83 26.32 4.59 16.39
N ALA A 84 26.44 4.94 17.68
CA ALA A 84 25.77 6.07 18.28
C ALA A 84 26.61 6.68 19.41
N SER A 85 26.30 7.92 19.76
CA SER A 85 26.80 8.55 20.97
C SER A 85 25.88 9.68 21.40
N ASP A 86 25.78 9.91 22.70
CA ASP A 86 25.17 11.11 23.24
C ASP A 86 26.04 11.75 24.34
N ASP A 87 25.55 12.84 24.93
CA ASP A 87 26.21 13.54 26.03
C ASP A 87 25.28 13.74 27.24
N ARG A 88 24.20 12.93 27.33
CA ARG A 88 23.18 12.97 28.38
C ARG A 88 22.52 11.61 28.52
N ALA A 89 22.22 11.17 29.73
CA ALA A 89 21.30 10.05 29.99
C ALA A 89 19.99 10.12 29.16
N LEU A 90 19.96 9.39 28.05
CA LEU A 90 18.87 9.31 27.09
C LEU A 90 18.42 7.85 26.96
N THR A 91 17.14 7.65 26.69
CA THR A 91 16.59 6.34 26.38
C THR A 91 16.45 6.21 24.87
N TRP A 92 17.21 5.30 24.28
CA TRP A 92 17.20 5.01 22.84
C TRP A 92 16.15 3.97 22.48
N THR A 93 14.93 4.15 22.98
CA THR A 93 13.83 3.19 22.85
C THR A 93 12.51 3.93 22.96
N ARG A 94 11.48 3.49 22.21
CA ARG A 94 10.11 3.97 22.37
C ARG A 94 9.31 3.07 23.33
N ASP A 95 8.21 3.60 23.86
CA ASP A 95 7.29 2.84 24.71
C ASP A 95 6.81 1.56 24.03
N TYR A 96 6.62 0.50 24.81
CA TYR A 96 6.25 -0.84 24.35
C TYR A 96 4.81 -0.96 23.79
N LEU A 97 4.03 0.14 23.75
CA LEU A 97 2.63 0.14 23.38
C LEU A 97 2.43 0.63 21.95
N GLY A 98 1.84 -0.21 21.09
CA GLY A 98 1.44 0.16 19.72
C GLY A 98 1.99 -0.75 18.63
N LEU A 99 1.97 -0.25 17.39
CA LEU A 99 2.45 -0.95 16.18
C LEU A 99 3.99 -0.95 16.04
N SER A 100 4.70 -0.05 16.72
CA SER A 100 6.16 -0.14 16.82
C SER A 100 6.56 -0.60 18.22
N ARG A 101 7.30 -1.71 18.24
CA ARG A 101 7.77 -2.37 19.45
C ARG A 101 9.28 -2.26 19.43
N GLY A 102 9.85 -1.55 20.38
CA GLY A 102 11.29 -1.62 20.64
C GLY A 102 12.05 -0.32 20.41
N GLY A 103 13.35 -0.50 20.23
CA GLY A 103 14.33 0.55 19.98
C GLY A 103 14.83 0.47 18.55
N ASN A 104 16.14 0.41 18.40
CA ASN A 104 16.83 0.48 17.12
C ASN A 104 17.42 -0.88 16.75
N PHE A 105 17.67 -1.09 15.47
CA PHE A 105 18.50 -2.18 15.00
C PHE A 105 19.96 -1.74 14.98
N TRP A 106 20.84 -2.57 15.53
CA TRP A 106 22.26 -2.31 15.64
C TRP A 106 23.02 -3.47 14.99
N SER A 107 23.81 -3.19 13.94
CA SER A 107 24.49 -4.27 13.20
C SER A 107 25.53 -5.04 14.01
N ASP A 108 25.96 -4.49 15.15
CA ASP A 108 26.91 -5.07 16.10
C ASP A 108 26.23 -5.61 17.38
N TYR A 109 24.89 -5.57 17.47
CA TYR A 109 24.18 -6.22 18.57
C TYR A 109 24.17 -7.74 18.40
N SER A 110 24.72 -8.42 19.39
CA SER A 110 24.83 -9.89 19.42
C SER A 110 24.08 -10.51 20.59
N GLY A 111 23.07 -9.80 21.12
CA GLY A 111 22.24 -10.31 22.21
C GLY A 111 21.37 -11.49 21.77
N LYS A 112 20.66 -12.04 22.73
CA LYS A 112 19.71 -13.15 22.52
C LYS A 112 18.29 -12.62 22.53
N ASP A 113 17.40 -13.41 21.97
CA ASP A 113 15.95 -13.23 22.04
C ASP A 113 15.35 -14.60 22.38
N GLU A 114 15.29 -14.87 23.68
CA GLU A 114 14.70 -16.07 24.27
C GLU A 114 13.45 -15.72 25.11
N CYS A 115 13.21 -14.45 25.41
CA CYS A 115 12.17 -13.97 26.30
C CYS A 115 11.39 -12.80 25.68
N SER A 116 10.18 -12.56 26.18
CA SER A 116 9.29 -11.51 25.67
C SER A 116 8.74 -10.61 26.77
N GLY A 117 7.95 -9.64 26.35
CA GLY A 117 7.21 -8.74 27.22
C GLY A 117 7.98 -7.46 27.54
N PRO A 118 7.35 -6.48 28.21
CA PRO A 118 7.95 -5.16 28.42
C PRO A 118 9.31 -5.17 29.14
N SER A 119 9.53 -6.18 29.97
CA SER A 119 10.74 -6.39 30.77
C SER A 119 11.62 -7.55 30.26
N GLN A 120 11.28 -8.14 29.11
CA GLN A 120 12.04 -9.22 28.46
C GLN A 120 12.34 -10.39 29.42
N ASN A 121 11.31 -10.84 30.14
CA ASN A 121 11.44 -11.85 31.20
C ASN A 121 10.37 -12.94 31.15
N ILE A 122 9.61 -13.00 30.06
CA ILE A 122 8.62 -14.05 29.79
C ILE A 122 9.25 -15.04 28.81
N CYS A 123 9.90 -16.08 29.33
CA CYS A 123 10.64 -17.06 28.55
C CYS A 123 9.89 -18.41 28.51
N PRO A 124 10.03 -19.25 27.46
CA PRO A 124 10.92 -19.13 26.30
C PRO A 124 10.21 -18.55 25.06
N GLU A 125 9.49 -17.44 25.21
CA GLU A 125 8.73 -16.82 24.13
C GLU A 125 9.55 -15.65 23.58
N SER A 126 10.08 -15.78 22.37
CA SER A 126 10.78 -14.69 21.67
C SER A 126 9.78 -13.72 21.02
N ASP A 127 10.07 -12.42 21.03
CA ASP A 127 9.21 -11.38 20.44
C ASP A 127 9.91 -10.47 19.40
N GLY A 128 11.12 -10.84 18.96
CA GLY A 128 11.91 -10.08 17.99
C GLY A 128 12.70 -8.93 18.61
N LEU A 129 12.67 -8.79 19.93
CA LEU A 129 13.45 -7.84 20.70
C LEU A 129 14.56 -8.55 21.46
N GLY A 130 15.68 -7.86 21.63
CA GLY A 130 16.80 -8.37 22.37
C GLY A 130 16.55 -8.40 23.89
N ASP A 131 16.81 -9.54 24.52
CA ASP A 131 16.65 -9.77 25.96
C ASP A 131 17.50 -8.81 26.81
N THR A 132 18.64 -8.39 26.27
CA THR A 132 19.60 -7.49 26.95
C THR A 132 19.66 -6.13 26.26
N PRO A 133 19.64 -5.02 27.00
CA PRO A 133 19.83 -3.69 26.43
C PRO A 133 21.15 -3.54 25.63
N TYR A 134 21.13 -2.78 24.55
CA TYR A 134 22.34 -2.32 23.86
C TYR A 134 22.83 -1.04 24.55
N GLN A 135 24.09 -1.04 24.99
CA GLN A 135 24.68 0.10 25.69
C GLN A 135 25.21 1.11 24.66
N ILE A 136 24.80 2.38 24.76
CA ILE A 136 25.35 3.46 23.90
C ILE A 136 26.61 4.03 24.55
N ASP A 137 26.51 4.41 25.83
CA ASP A 137 27.61 4.93 26.65
C ASP A 137 27.35 4.64 28.15
N ASP A 138 27.95 5.37 29.10
CA ASP A 138 27.86 5.02 30.53
C ASP A 138 26.45 5.18 31.13
N ASP A 139 25.61 6.09 30.60
CA ASP A 139 24.30 6.43 31.16
C ASP A 139 23.13 6.30 30.16
N SER A 140 23.42 6.02 28.89
CA SER A 140 22.42 5.82 27.84
C SER A 140 22.42 4.40 27.28
N ARG A 141 21.22 3.86 27.08
CA ARG A 141 21.01 2.52 26.51
C ARG A 141 19.74 2.46 25.66
N ASP A 142 19.78 1.57 24.69
CA ASP A 142 18.60 1.05 24.04
C ASP A 142 18.12 -0.17 24.82
N ALA A 143 17.00 -0.01 25.52
CA ALA A 143 16.43 -1.03 26.39
C ALA A 143 15.83 -2.22 25.62
N ARG A 144 15.54 -2.08 24.32
CA ARG A 144 14.88 -3.12 23.51
C ARG A 144 15.43 -3.14 22.09
N PRO A 145 16.69 -3.54 21.89
CA PRO A 145 17.29 -3.63 20.56
C PRO A 145 16.46 -4.52 19.64
N LEU A 146 16.30 -4.15 18.38
CA LEU A 146 15.64 -5.00 17.39
C LEU A 146 16.57 -6.12 16.95
N MET A 147 16.06 -7.36 16.86
CA MET A 147 16.83 -8.51 16.37
C MET A 147 17.00 -8.52 14.85
N GLU A 148 16.08 -7.89 14.13
CA GLU A 148 16.11 -7.72 12.69
C GLU A 148 16.05 -6.23 12.32
N PRO A 149 16.57 -5.84 11.14
CA PRO A 149 16.43 -4.47 10.66
C PRO A 149 14.97 -4.01 10.68
N TYR A 150 14.73 -2.81 11.18
CA TYR A 150 13.44 -2.16 11.10
C TYR A 150 13.03 -1.97 9.64
N VAL A 151 11.82 -2.42 9.34
CA VAL A 151 11.12 -2.15 8.08
C VAL A 151 9.88 -1.36 8.44
N LEU A 152 9.69 -0.23 7.77
CA LEU A 152 8.48 0.57 7.98
C LEU A 152 7.25 -0.29 7.65
N PRO A 153 6.30 -0.45 8.59
CA PRO A 153 5.07 -1.18 8.31
C PRO A 153 4.25 -0.45 7.26
N ASP A 154 3.82 -1.17 6.24
CA ASP A 154 2.87 -0.64 5.27
C ASP A 154 1.47 -0.58 5.87
N VAL A 155 0.93 0.63 5.93
CA VAL A 155 -0.39 0.96 6.47
C VAL A 155 -1.34 1.54 5.42
N THR A 156 -0.93 1.53 4.15
CA THR A 156 -1.71 2.13 3.07
C THR A 156 -2.50 1.04 2.33
N PRO A 157 -3.82 1.18 2.19
CA PRO A 157 -4.60 0.25 1.38
C PRO A 157 -4.21 0.25 -0.12
N PRO A 158 -4.39 -0.88 -0.82
CA PRO A 158 -4.16 -0.96 -2.26
C PRO A 158 -4.93 0.07 -3.09
N ALA A 159 -4.30 0.62 -4.12
CA ALA A 159 -4.96 1.50 -5.07
C ALA A 159 -5.70 0.68 -6.15
N ILE A 160 -7.03 0.73 -6.13
CA ILE A 160 -7.91 0.09 -7.13
C ILE A 160 -8.29 1.11 -8.20
N VAL A 161 -7.94 0.83 -9.46
CA VAL A 161 -8.39 1.60 -10.63
C VAL A 161 -9.27 0.73 -11.50
N HIS A 162 -10.55 1.07 -11.57
CA HIS A 162 -11.56 0.34 -12.32
C HIS A 162 -12.45 1.29 -13.11
N VAL A 163 -12.88 0.85 -14.30
CA VAL A 163 -13.84 1.56 -15.14
C VAL A 163 -15.12 0.73 -15.21
N PRO A 164 -16.21 1.14 -14.53
CA PRO A 164 -17.43 0.37 -14.45
C PRO A 164 -18.12 0.20 -15.81
N LEU A 165 -18.56 -1.03 -16.11
CA LEU A 165 -19.46 -1.27 -17.21
C LEU A 165 -20.87 -0.76 -16.85
N VAL A 166 -21.46 0.10 -17.68
CA VAL A 166 -22.78 0.68 -17.40
C VAL A 166 -23.93 -0.24 -17.84
N ALA A 167 -23.76 -1.00 -18.94
CA ALA A 167 -24.80 -1.87 -19.46
C ALA A 167 -24.25 -3.07 -20.25
N THR A 168 -25.04 -4.14 -20.32
CA THR A 168 -24.80 -5.32 -21.16
C THR A 168 -26.12 -5.92 -21.67
N THR A 169 -26.05 -6.99 -22.48
CA THR A 169 -27.22 -7.73 -22.96
C THR A 169 -27.37 -9.10 -22.29
N THR A 170 -28.59 -9.60 -22.20
CA THR A 170 -28.91 -10.96 -21.72
C THR A 170 -28.07 -12.01 -22.43
N GLY A 171 -27.57 -13.00 -21.68
CA GLY A 171 -26.73 -14.08 -22.20
C GLY A 171 -25.24 -13.75 -22.34
N VAL A 172 -24.82 -12.51 -22.02
CA VAL A 172 -23.40 -12.10 -22.04
C VAL A 172 -22.87 -12.02 -20.60
N PRO A 173 -21.79 -12.75 -20.24
CA PRO A 173 -21.16 -12.62 -18.92
C PRO A 173 -20.50 -11.25 -18.79
N ILE A 174 -20.51 -10.68 -17.58
CA ILE A 174 -19.87 -9.39 -17.32
C ILE A 174 -18.43 -9.67 -16.88
N THR A 175 -17.46 -9.24 -17.67
CA THR A 175 -16.05 -9.28 -17.27
C THR A 175 -15.71 -7.99 -16.53
N VAL A 176 -15.34 -8.10 -15.25
CA VAL A 176 -14.89 -6.99 -14.43
C VAL A 176 -13.38 -7.04 -14.38
N ALA A 177 -12.73 -5.95 -14.81
CA ALA A 177 -11.29 -5.82 -14.84
C ALA A 177 -10.86 -4.60 -14.02
N ALA A 178 -9.87 -4.76 -13.15
CA ALA A 178 -9.30 -3.67 -12.35
C ALA A 178 -7.78 -3.70 -12.40
N SER A 179 -7.17 -2.52 -12.44
CA SER A 179 -5.73 -2.36 -12.25
C SER A 179 -5.46 -2.05 -10.79
N ILE A 180 -4.75 -2.92 -10.10
CA ILE A 180 -4.52 -2.82 -8.65
C ILE A 180 -3.03 -2.69 -8.39
N ARG A 181 -2.65 -1.66 -7.63
CA ARG A 181 -1.26 -1.38 -7.26
C ARG A 181 -1.17 -1.22 -5.76
N ASP A 182 -0.08 -1.68 -5.21
CA ASP A 182 0.26 -1.46 -3.82
C ASP A 182 1.79 -1.43 -3.64
N GLN A 183 2.27 -0.87 -2.52
CA GLN A 183 3.69 -0.88 -2.20
C GLN A 183 4.13 -2.21 -1.58
N SER A 184 3.19 -2.94 -0.98
CA SER A 184 3.32 -4.33 -0.55
C SER A 184 2.74 -5.31 -1.56
N TRP A 185 2.90 -6.59 -1.25
CA TRP A 185 2.29 -7.67 -2.00
C TRP A 185 0.78 -7.71 -1.75
N LEU A 186 0.01 -8.02 -2.80
CA LEU A 186 -1.43 -8.20 -2.70
C LEU A 186 -1.75 -9.62 -2.21
N GLU A 187 -2.62 -9.74 -1.21
CA GLU A 187 -3.02 -11.01 -0.58
C GLU A 187 -4.36 -11.54 -1.12
N ASP A 188 -5.42 -10.72 -1.06
CA ASP A 188 -6.74 -11.10 -1.57
C ASP A 188 -7.38 -10.02 -2.43
N ILE A 189 -7.96 -10.43 -3.55
CA ILE A 189 -8.62 -9.53 -4.49
C ILE A 189 -9.93 -10.20 -4.89
N VAL A 190 -11.03 -9.58 -4.51
CA VAL A 190 -12.34 -10.20 -4.57
C VAL A 190 -13.32 -9.30 -5.31
N LEU A 191 -14.05 -9.91 -6.25
CA LEU A 191 -15.23 -9.34 -6.87
C LEU A 191 -16.46 -9.89 -6.16
N CYS A 192 -17.23 -9.02 -5.53
CA CYS A 192 -18.50 -9.37 -4.90
C CYS A 192 -19.65 -8.74 -5.68
N PHE A 193 -20.70 -9.51 -5.95
CA PHE A 193 -21.85 -9.07 -6.74
C PHE A 193 -23.16 -9.65 -6.21
N LYS A 194 -24.28 -9.01 -6.58
CA LYS A 194 -25.63 -9.51 -6.36
C LYS A 194 -26.58 -9.03 -7.44
N LEU A 195 -27.70 -9.74 -7.62
CA LEU A 195 -28.79 -9.28 -8.47
C LEU A 195 -29.73 -8.36 -7.68
N ALA A 196 -30.50 -7.51 -8.38
CA ALA A 196 -31.48 -6.62 -7.74
C ALA A 196 -32.50 -7.35 -6.85
N GLU A 197 -32.85 -8.58 -7.24
CA GLU A 197 -33.85 -9.42 -6.57
C GLU A 197 -33.25 -10.29 -5.46
N ASP A 198 -31.91 -10.34 -5.37
CA ASP A 198 -31.19 -11.19 -4.43
C ASP A 198 -30.72 -10.38 -3.21
N GLU A 199 -30.87 -10.97 -2.04
CA GLU A 199 -30.33 -10.43 -0.79
C GLU A 199 -28.88 -10.89 -0.55
N ASN A 200 -28.52 -12.07 -1.06
CA ASN A 200 -27.18 -12.64 -0.91
C ASN A 200 -26.18 -11.98 -1.86
N ILE A 201 -24.95 -11.80 -1.36
CA ILE A 201 -23.82 -11.31 -2.14
C ILE A 201 -22.91 -12.49 -2.42
N ASP A 202 -22.70 -12.79 -3.69
CA ASP A 202 -21.76 -13.80 -4.17
C ASP A 202 -20.40 -13.16 -4.40
N CYS A 203 -19.35 -13.79 -3.91
CA CYS A 203 -17.98 -13.29 -4.04
C CYS A 203 -17.10 -14.30 -4.75
N SER A 204 -16.21 -13.80 -5.62
CA SER A 204 -15.26 -14.61 -6.37
C SER A 204 -13.90 -13.92 -6.40
N ARG A 205 -12.83 -14.71 -6.28
CA ARG A 205 -11.47 -14.19 -6.37
C ARG A 205 -11.18 -13.73 -7.80
N MET A 206 -10.59 -12.55 -7.94
CA MET A 206 -10.10 -12.06 -9.22
C MET A 206 -8.72 -12.63 -9.52
N HIS A 207 -8.47 -12.99 -10.78
CA HIS A 207 -7.22 -13.57 -11.22
C HIS A 207 -6.39 -12.56 -12.00
N ARG A 208 -5.08 -12.55 -11.74
CA ARG A 208 -4.14 -11.69 -12.47
C ARG A 208 -4.02 -12.15 -13.92
N THR A 209 -4.35 -11.29 -14.87
CA THR A 209 -4.27 -11.60 -16.31
C THR A 209 -2.99 -11.06 -16.94
N ARG A 210 -2.68 -9.78 -16.70
CA ARG A 210 -1.47 -9.13 -17.23
C ARG A 210 -1.04 -7.95 -16.38
N GLY A 211 0.26 -7.86 -16.08
CA GLY A 211 0.82 -6.71 -15.38
C GLY A 211 0.13 -6.51 -14.02
N ILE A 212 -0.62 -5.44 -13.85
CA ILE A 212 -1.34 -5.14 -12.60
C ILE A 212 -2.86 -5.37 -12.74
N THR A 213 -3.28 -5.98 -13.84
CA THR A 213 -4.70 -6.19 -14.16
C THR A 213 -5.19 -7.51 -13.60
N TYR A 214 -6.30 -7.43 -12.87
CA TYR A 214 -7.02 -8.55 -12.27
C TYR A 214 -8.42 -8.60 -12.86
N GLU A 215 -8.90 -9.81 -13.15
CA GLU A 215 -10.20 -10.04 -13.79
C GLU A 215 -11.00 -11.14 -13.09
N ALA A 216 -12.31 -10.94 -13.03
CA ALA A 216 -13.29 -11.96 -12.69
C ALA A 216 -14.56 -11.78 -13.53
N GLN A 217 -15.39 -12.82 -13.60
CA GLN A 217 -16.61 -12.81 -14.37
C GLN A 217 -17.83 -12.93 -13.46
N ILE A 218 -18.81 -12.06 -13.68
CA ILE A 218 -20.17 -12.25 -13.18
C ILE A 218 -20.92 -13.10 -14.22
N PRO A 219 -21.54 -14.22 -13.82
CA PRO A 219 -22.27 -15.09 -14.74
C PRO A 219 -23.35 -14.35 -15.54
N ALA A 220 -23.56 -14.79 -16.79
CA ALA A 220 -24.54 -14.19 -17.67
C ALA A 220 -25.97 -14.35 -17.12
N ARG A 221 -26.77 -13.27 -17.20
CA ARG A 221 -28.20 -13.32 -16.85
C ARG A 221 -29.05 -13.77 -18.03
N GLY A 222 -30.05 -14.62 -17.74
CA GLY A 222 -31.07 -15.03 -18.71
C GLY A 222 -32.17 -13.98 -18.96
N GLY A 223 -32.29 -12.98 -18.10
CA GLY A 223 -33.31 -11.93 -18.18
C GLY A 223 -32.76 -10.52 -17.90
N PRO A 224 -33.52 -9.47 -18.24
CA PRO A 224 -33.14 -8.08 -17.99
C PRO A 224 -33.17 -7.74 -16.51
N GLY A 225 -32.55 -6.61 -16.14
CA GLY A 225 -32.53 -6.09 -14.77
C GLY A 225 -31.14 -5.61 -14.38
N GLU A 226 -30.89 -5.40 -13.08
CA GLU A 226 -29.68 -4.77 -12.59
C GLU A 226 -28.78 -5.77 -11.84
N VAL A 227 -27.48 -5.64 -12.08
CA VAL A 227 -26.42 -6.32 -11.34
C VAL A 227 -25.66 -5.28 -10.55
N PHE A 228 -25.49 -5.53 -9.25
CA PHE A 228 -24.73 -4.68 -8.35
C PHE A 228 -23.42 -5.37 -8.00
N TYR A 229 -22.30 -4.67 -7.98
CA TYR A 229 -21.02 -5.25 -7.58
C TYR A 229 -20.06 -4.24 -6.97
N PHE A 230 -19.03 -4.75 -6.30
CA PHE A 230 -17.88 -3.98 -5.83
C PHE A 230 -16.64 -4.89 -5.82
N ILE A 231 -15.47 -4.25 -5.81
CA ILE A 231 -14.17 -4.92 -5.76
C ILE A 231 -13.55 -4.60 -4.40
N THR A 232 -12.93 -5.57 -3.76
CA THR A 232 -12.03 -5.37 -2.62
C THR A 232 -10.63 -5.86 -2.96
N ALA A 233 -9.63 -5.18 -2.42
CA ALA A 233 -8.24 -5.59 -2.49
C ALA A 233 -7.62 -5.46 -1.11
N GLU A 234 -6.94 -6.50 -0.66
CA GLU A 234 -6.21 -6.60 0.59
C GLU A 234 -4.74 -6.87 0.26
N ASP A 235 -3.84 -6.14 0.90
CA ASP A 235 -2.40 -6.42 0.88
C ASP A 235 -2.00 -7.40 2.00
N VAL A 236 -0.79 -7.93 1.95
CA VAL A 236 -0.23 -8.84 2.96
C VAL A 236 -0.19 -8.24 4.39
N PRO A 237 0.08 -6.93 4.57
CA PRO A 237 -0.11 -6.26 5.86
C PRO A 237 -1.56 -6.23 6.38
N GLY A 238 -2.56 -6.49 5.53
CA GLY A 238 -3.98 -6.52 5.88
C GLY A 238 -4.71 -5.19 5.66
N ASN A 239 -4.13 -4.24 4.93
CA ASN A 239 -4.81 -3.01 4.55
C ASN A 239 -5.80 -3.29 3.42
N VAL A 240 -7.05 -2.86 3.60
CA VAL A 240 -8.14 -3.17 2.67
C VAL A 240 -8.65 -1.93 1.95
N ALA A 241 -8.67 -2.01 0.62
CA ALA A 241 -9.31 -1.04 -0.26
C ALA A 241 -10.58 -1.60 -0.88
N ARG A 242 -11.50 -0.69 -1.26
CA ARG A 242 -12.77 -1.03 -1.88
C ARG A 242 -13.13 -0.06 -2.99
N ASP A 243 -13.63 -0.59 -4.11
CA ASP A 243 -14.19 0.20 -5.21
C ASP A 243 -15.63 -0.27 -5.56
N PRO A 244 -16.64 0.62 -5.52
CA PRO A 244 -16.55 2.00 -5.06
C PRO A 244 -16.35 2.07 -3.54
N PRO A 245 -15.79 3.18 -2.99
CA PRO A 245 -15.59 3.31 -1.54
C PRO A 245 -16.88 3.16 -0.72
N THR A 246 -18.02 3.56 -1.29
CA THR A 246 -19.36 3.37 -0.71
C THR A 246 -20.35 2.91 -1.78
N GLY A 247 -21.37 2.15 -1.38
CA GLY A 247 -22.38 1.62 -2.30
C GLY A 247 -21.85 0.50 -3.19
N MET A 248 -22.41 0.36 -4.39
CA MET A 248 -22.03 -0.65 -5.40
C MET A 248 -22.12 -0.04 -6.79
N HIS A 249 -21.27 -0.50 -7.70
CA HIS A 249 -21.42 -0.25 -9.13
C HIS A 249 -22.68 -0.93 -9.64
N VAL A 250 -23.31 -0.36 -10.68
CA VAL A 250 -24.55 -0.87 -11.25
C VAL A 250 -24.37 -1.14 -12.74
N VAL A 251 -24.71 -2.35 -13.18
CA VAL A 251 -24.78 -2.72 -14.59
C VAL A 251 -26.23 -3.02 -14.97
N THR A 252 -26.76 -2.31 -15.96
CA THR A 252 -28.09 -2.61 -16.51
C THR A 252 -27.99 -3.69 -17.59
N VAL A 253 -28.62 -4.85 -17.36
CA VAL A 253 -28.79 -5.91 -18.37
C VAL A 253 -30.07 -5.68 -19.16
N ARG A 254 -29.97 -5.60 -20.47
CA ARG A 254 -31.09 -5.41 -21.41
C ARG A 254 -31.27 -6.63 -22.30
N PHE A 255 -32.46 -6.83 -22.87
CA PHE A 255 -32.63 -7.87 -23.87
C PHE A 255 -31.69 -7.65 -25.05
N GLY A 256 -30.96 -8.70 -25.44
CA GLY A 256 -30.26 -8.70 -26.72
C GLY A 256 -31.28 -8.68 -27.85
N ILE A 257 -31.16 -7.77 -28.81
CA ILE A 257 -32.02 -7.78 -29.99
C ILE A 257 -31.61 -9.01 -30.83
N PRO A 258 -32.51 -9.99 -31.07
CA PRO A 258 -32.17 -11.10 -31.94
C PRO A 258 -32.11 -10.59 -33.40
N LEU A 259 -30.90 -10.51 -33.96
CA LEU A 259 -30.67 -10.13 -35.37
C LEU A 259 -31.41 -11.03 -36.38
N ARG A 260 -31.94 -12.18 -35.94
CA ARG A 260 -32.57 -13.20 -36.79
C ARG A 260 -33.97 -12.81 -37.31
N ASN A 261 -34.68 -11.89 -36.65
CA ASN A 261 -36.10 -11.61 -36.97
C ASN A 261 -36.33 -10.42 -37.92
N TRP A 262 -35.28 -9.69 -38.32
CA TRP A 262 -35.41 -8.49 -39.16
C TRP A 262 -35.16 -8.76 -40.65
N ILE A 263 -34.53 -9.89 -40.98
CA ILE A 263 -34.33 -10.32 -42.37
C ILE A 263 -35.66 -10.44 -43.14
N PRO A 264 -36.74 -11.06 -42.60
CA PRO A 264 -38.03 -11.10 -43.32
C PRO A 264 -38.72 -9.72 -43.42
N ILE A 265 -38.52 -8.81 -42.46
CA ILE A 265 -39.18 -7.49 -42.46
C ILE A 265 -38.52 -6.52 -43.45
N LEU A 266 -37.19 -6.53 -43.55
CA LEU A 266 -36.45 -5.74 -44.52
C LEU A 266 -36.65 -6.23 -45.96
N SER A 267 -36.85 -7.54 -46.15
CA SER A 267 -37.14 -8.12 -47.47
C SER A 267 -38.57 -7.82 -47.95
N VAL A 268 -39.57 -7.89 -47.07
CA VAL A 268 -40.97 -7.55 -47.44
C VAL A 268 -41.12 -6.07 -47.79
N THR A 269 -40.45 -5.16 -47.08
CA THR A 269 -40.48 -3.72 -47.41
C THR A 269 -39.76 -3.40 -48.72
N ALA A 270 -38.62 -4.04 -49.01
CA ALA A 270 -37.93 -3.90 -50.30
C ALA A 270 -38.77 -4.39 -51.49
N VAL A 271 -39.47 -5.52 -51.34
CA VAL A 271 -40.37 -6.07 -52.39
C VAL A 271 -41.57 -5.15 -52.63
N LEU A 272 -42.18 -4.60 -51.57
CA LEU A 272 -43.30 -3.65 -51.69
C LEU A 272 -42.88 -2.35 -52.38
N VAL A 273 -41.71 -1.79 -52.04
CA VAL A 273 -41.18 -0.59 -52.70
C VAL A 273 -40.88 -0.85 -54.17
N ALA A 274 -40.27 -1.99 -54.50
CA ALA A 274 -40.01 -2.38 -55.89
C ALA A 274 -41.32 -2.56 -56.70
N ALA A 275 -42.35 -3.17 -56.09
CA ALA A 275 -43.66 -3.33 -56.72
C ALA A 275 -44.34 -1.98 -56.98
N VAL A 276 -44.30 -1.04 -56.02
CA VAL A 276 -44.85 0.31 -56.19
C VAL A 276 -44.11 1.09 -57.28
N VAL A 277 -42.77 1.01 -57.32
CA VAL A 277 -41.97 1.65 -58.38
C VAL A 277 -42.28 1.06 -59.75
N LEU A 278 -42.43 -0.27 -59.85
CA LEU A 278 -42.82 -0.93 -61.09
C LEU A 278 -44.22 -0.53 -61.56
N VAL A 279 -45.22 -0.55 -60.67
CA VAL A 279 -46.59 -0.12 -60.98
C VAL A 279 -46.62 1.36 -61.41
N TYR A 280 -45.91 2.23 -60.70
CA TYR A 280 -45.80 3.65 -61.05
C TYR A 280 -45.13 3.85 -62.41
N SER A 281 -44.03 3.14 -62.68
CA SER A 281 -43.32 3.20 -63.97
C SER A 281 -44.15 2.67 -65.13
N TYR A 282 -44.98 1.65 -64.89
CA TYR A 282 -45.89 1.08 -65.89
C TYR A 282 -47.07 2.02 -66.19
N ALA A 283 -47.67 2.61 -65.16
CA ALA A 283 -48.77 3.57 -65.31
C ALA A 283 -48.36 4.82 -66.10
N ARG A 284 -47.10 5.27 -65.96
CA ARG A 284 -46.56 6.45 -66.67
C ARG A 284 -46.20 6.19 -68.14
N ARG A 285 -46.15 4.94 -68.60
CA ARG A 285 -45.77 4.54 -69.97
C ARG A 285 -46.94 4.21 -70.88
N ARG A 286 -48.19 4.27 -70.39
CA ARG A 286 -49.37 4.13 -71.26
C ARG A 286 -49.75 5.53 -71.81
N PRO A 287 -49.70 5.73 -73.13
CA PRO A 287 -50.18 6.96 -73.79
C PRO A 287 -51.70 7.05 -73.80
#